data_AF-A0A8X8KDG9-F1
#
_entry.id   AF-A0A8X8KDG9-F1
#
_cell.length_a   1.000
_cell.length_b   1.000
_cell.length_c   1.000
_cell.angle_alpha   90.00
_cell.angle_beta   90.00
_cell.angle_gamma   90.00
#
_symmetry.space_group_name_H-M   'P 1'
#
loop_
_entity.id
_entity.type
_entity.pdbx_description
1 polymer ?
#
loop_
_entity_poly.entity_id
_entity_poly.type
_entity_poly.pdbx_seq_one_letter_code
_entity_poly.pdbx_strand_id
1 'polypeptide(L)'
;YTLHYPGGVAHHLLRRQWLLELARRKDWPDFTQVYQAGSPPDLISLRCDAARDPLLRTSMVVAPYFLWSSAPANDQACNAMARVYLAQGQITTSELWHRLQQMYEASAFSAALRFASFLPPPQSGQLAQTVTTPATWISQQIQQYGTGNWPAGQAHLLVLALLRLAAIHPADAARFVQTLDVLDSADKSLLLYNAAYHATLSFRSESGHWYAQAYAADPQFHPRPRLLA
;
A
#
# COMPACT_ATOMS: atom_id res chain seq x y z
N TYR A 1 -13.92 33.01 20.01
CA TYR A 1 -13.38 33.06 18.63
C TYR A 1 -14.25 32.27 17.65
N THR A 2 -14.50 30.98 17.89
CA THR A 2 -15.38 30.13 17.05
C THR A 2 -16.82 30.65 16.92
N LEU A 3 -17.39 31.24 17.99
CA LEU A 3 -18.70 31.91 17.97
C LEU A 3 -18.73 33.22 17.17
N HIS A 4 -17.57 33.81 16.84
CA HIS A 4 -17.49 35.10 16.14
C HIS A 4 -17.02 34.92 14.69
N TYR A 5 -16.31 33.83 14.39
CA TYR A 5 -15.81 33.51 13.05
C TYR A 5 -16.05 32.02 12.71
N PRO A 6 -17.31 31.58 12.56
CA PRO A 6 -17.65 30.17 12.39
C PRO A 6 -17.15 29.56 11.07
N GLY A 7 -16.93 30.37 10.02
CA GLY A 7 -16.30 29.93 8.75
C GLY A 7 -14.82 30.27 8.62
N GLY A 8 -14.18 30.76 9.68
CA GLY A 8 -12.79 31.20 9.64
C GLY A 8 -11.79 30.04 9.65
N VAL A 9 -10.60 30.25 9.07
CA VAL A 9 -9.52 29.24 9.03
C VAL A 9 -9.21 28.66 10.42
N ALA A 10 -9.20 29.49 11.46
CA ALA A 10 -8.95 29.03 12.83
C ALA A 10 -10.04 28.07 13.35
N HIS A 11 -11.31 28.28 12.99
CA HIS A 11 -12.39 27.35 13.36
C HIS A 11 -12.18 26.00 12.68
N HIS A 12 -11.88 25.99 11.38
CA HIS A 12 -11.59 24.75 10.64
C HIS A 12 -10.39 23.99 11.20
N LEU A 13 -9.30 24.69 11.52
CA LEU A 13 -8.10 24.09 12.12
C LEU A 13 -8.39 23.51 13.51
N LEU A 14 -9.10 24.25 14.38
CA LEU A 14 -9.47 23.76 15.71
C LEU A 14 -10.36 22.52 15.63
N ARG A 15 -11.38 22.53 14.76
CA ARG A 15 -12.23 21.36 14.54
C ARG A 15 -11.42 20.15 14.06
N ARG A 16 -10.50 20.35 13.11
CA ARG A 16 -9.60 19.29 12.63
C ARG A 16 -8.75 18.70 13.76
N GLN A 17 -8.13 19.55 14.59
CA GLN A 17 -7.33 19.09 15.73
C GLN A 17 -8.17 18.35 16.76
N TRP A 18 -9.39 18.83 17.01
CA TRP A 18 -10.31 18.16 17.93
C TRP A 18 -10.74 16.78 17.42
N LEU A 19 -11.06 16.65 16.13
CA LEU A 19 -11.35 15.35 15.50
C LEU A 19 -10.18 14.37 15.62
N LEU A 20 -8.94 14.85 15.43
CA LEU A 20 -7.75 14.02 15.61
C LEU A 20 -7.61 13.52 17.06
N GLU A 21 -7.87 14.38 18.03
CA GLU A 21 -7.80 14.03 19.44
C GLU A 21 -8.90 13.02 19.84
N LEU A 22 -10.13 13.22 19.35
CA LEU A 22 -11.23 12.28 19.55
C LEU A 22 -10.94 10.90 18.94
N ALA A 23 -10.42 10.86 17.70
CA ALA A 23 -10.01 9.63 17.05
C ALA A 23 -8.89 8.91 17.82
N ARG A 24 -7.90 9.66 18.31
CA ARG A 24 -6.81 9.13 19.15
C ARG A 24 -7.34 8.51 20.45
N ARG A 25 -8.35 9.14 21.08
CA ARG A 25 -9.04 8.63 22.28
C ARG A 25 -10.06 7.53 21.98
N LYS A 26 -10.38 7.31 20.71
CA LYS A 26 -11.47 6.42 20.25
C LYS A 26 -12.84 6.84 20.77
N ASP A 27 -13.03 8.15 20.97
CA ASP A 27 -14.31 8.73 21.38
C ASP A 27 -15.20 8.93 20.15
N TRP A 28 -15.73 7.82 19.64
CA TRP A 28 -16.49 7.79 18.40
C TRP A 28 -17.83 8.56 18.46
N PRO A 29 -18.61 8.51 19.56
CA PRO A 29 -19.84 9.31 19.66
C PRO A 29 -19.58 10.81 19.46
N ASP A 30 -18.63 11.37 20.20
CA ASP A 30 -18.27 12.79 20.09
C ASP A 30 -17.60 13.09 18.75
N PHE A 31 -16.76 12.18 18.23
CA PHE A 31 -16.17 12.30 16.90
C PHE A 31 -17.25 12.49 15.84
N THR A 32 -18.30 11.67 15.88
CA THR A 32 -19.38 11.69 14.90
C THR A 32 -20.19 12.97 14.98
N GLN A 33 -20.49 13.46 16.19
CA GLN A 33 -21.14 14.76 16.37
C GLN A 33 -20.31 15.90 15.77
N VAL A 34 -19.01 15.96 16.10
CA VAL A 34 -18.11 17.01 15.60
C VAL A 34 -17.89 16.89 14.09
N TYR A 35 -17.85 15.67 13.56
CA TYR A 35 -17.70 15.42 12.13
C TYR A 35 -18.93 15.88 11.35
N GLN A 36 -20.15 15.68 11.86
CA GLN A 36 -21.38 16.16 11.20
C GLN A 36 -21.56 17.68 11.30
N ALA A 37 -21.00 18.33 12.33
CA ALA A 37 -21.15 19.76 12.57
C ALA A 37 -20.44 20.68 11.55
N GLY A 38 -19.78 20.14 10.52
CA GLY A 38 -19.13 20.93 9.48
C GLY A 38 -18.76 20.10 8.25
N SER A 39 -18.20 20.75 7.24
CA SER A 39 -17.78 20.08 6.00
C SER A 39 -16.80 18.93 6.26
N PRO A 40 -16.79 17.89 5.42
CA PRO A 40 -15.80 16.83 5.49
C PRO A 40 -14.37 17.40 5.50
N PRO A 41 -13.50 16.97 6.42
CA PRO A 41 -12.14 17.47 6.50
C PRO A 41 -11.30 17.01 5.30
N ASP A 42 -10.39 17.86 4.83
CA ASP A 42 -9.45 17.51 3.74
C ASP A 42 -8.49 16.38 4.14
N LEU A 43 -8.22 16.23 5.44
CA LEU A 43 -7.30 15.22 5.96
C LEU A 43 -7.89 13.82 5.77
N ILE A 44 -7.23 13.02 4.92
CA ILE A 44 -7.69 11.69 4.53
C ILE A 44 -7.85 10.74 5.73
N SER A 45 -6.97 10.81 6.73
CA SER A 45 -7.04 9.97 7.93
C SER A 45 -8.36 10.18 8.67
N LEU A 46 -8.84 11.43 8.80
CA LEU A 46 -10.13 11.72 9.44
C LEU A 46 -11.32 11.23 8.61
N ARG A 47 -11.22 11.28 7.28
CA ARG A 47 -12.25 10.71 6.39
C ARG A 47 -12.30 9.19 6.52
N CYS A 48 -11.14 8.54 6.66
CA CYS A 48 -11.04 7.10 6.90
C CYS A 48 -11.56 6.69 8.29
N ASP A 49 -11.29 7.46 9.33
CA ASP A 49 -11.86 7.21 10.65
C ASP A 49 -13.38 7.37 10.64
N ALA A 50 -13.90 8.43 9.99
CA ALA A 50 -15.33 8.62 9.79
C ALA A 50 -15.99 7.46 9.03
N ALA A 51 -15.34 6.97 7.97
CA ALA A 51 -15.83 5.84 7.18
C ALA A 51 -16.05 4.55 7.98
N ARG A 52 -15.41 4.40 9.15
CA ARG A 52 -15.63 3.24 10.03
C ARG A 52 -16.95 3.30 10.78
N ASP A 53 -17.48 4.50 11.03
CA ASP A 53 -18.75 4.69 11.73
C ASP A 53 -19.94 4.49 10.78
N PRO A 54 -20.83 3.51 11.03
CA PRO A 54 -22.05 3.31 10.25
C PRO A 54 -22.92 4.55 10.06
N LEU A 55 -23.00 5.45 11.05
CA LEU A 55 -23.76 6.70 10.98
C LEU A 55 -23.17 7.71 9.99
N LEU A 56 -21.87 7.58 9.71
CA LEU A 56 -21.14 8.43 8.77
C LEU A 56 -20.90 7.72 7.44
N ARG A 57 -21.22 6.43 7.29
CA ARG A 57 -20.93 5.68 6.06
C ARG A 57 -21.59 6.28 4.82
N THR A 58 -22.79 6.81 4.95
CA THR A 58 -23.52 7.46 3.84
C THR A 58 -22.88 8.78 3.40
N SER A 59 -22.01 9.36 4.23
CA SER A 59 -21.23 10.55 3.87
C SER A 59 -20.01 10.25 2.98
N MET A 60 -19.67 8.97 2.77
CA MET A 60 -18.68 8.59 1.78
C MET A 60 -19.25 8.74 0.37
N VAL A 61 -18.71 9.70 -0.36
CA VAL A 61 -19.03 9.94 -1.77
C VAL A 61 -18.20 9.04 -2.71
N VAL A 62 -17.19 8.34 -2.18
CA VAL A 62 -16.23 7.54 -2.96
C VAL A 62 -16.16 6.10 -2.47
N ALA A 63 -15.74 5.19 -3.34
CA ALA A 63 -15.52 3.80 -2.99
C ALA A 63 -14.45 3.67 -1.87
N PRO A 64 -14.61 2.74 -0.92
CA PRO A 64 -13.66 2.53 0.18
C PRO A 64 -12.25 2.25 -0.30
N TYR A 65 -12.10 1.45 -1.37
CA TYR A 65 -10.79 1.18 -1.96
C TYR A 65 -10.11 2.44 -2.50
N PHE A 66 -10.85 3.31 -3.19
CA PHE A 66 -10.30 4.57 -3.71
C PHE A 66 -9.79 5.48 -2.58
N LEU A 67 -10.56 5.57 -1.49
CA LEU A 67 -10.14 6.33 -0.32
C LEU A 67 -8.88 5.72 0.33
N TRP A 68 -8.81 4.39 0.42
CA TRP A 68 -7.64 3.71 0.99
C TRP A 68 -6.40 3.80 0.11
N SER A 69 -6.51 3.56 -1.20
CA SER A 69 -5.39 3.57 -2.13
C SER A 69 -4.77 4.96 -2.32
N SER A 70 -5.55 6.02 -2.10
CA SER A 70 -5.10 7.41 -2.10
C SER A 70 -4.35 7.83 -0.83
N ALA A 71 -4.42 7.04 0.24
CA ALA A 71 -3.76 7.36 1.51
C ALA A 71 -2.29 6.90 1.50
N PRO A 72 -1.39 7.56 2.28
CA PRO A 72 -0.06 7.04 2.54
C PRO A 72 -0.09 5.58 3.01
N ALA A 73 0.86 4.77 2.56
CA ALA A 73 0.87 3.32 2.83
C ALA A 73 0.82 2.98 4.33
N ASN A 74 1.42 3.83 5.17
CA ASN A 74 1.47 3.67 6.63
C ASN A 74 0.30 4.33 7.38
N ASP A 75 -0.66 4.97 6.70
CA ASP A 75 -1.77 5.67 7.36
C ASP A 75 -2.60 4.69 8.20
N GLN A 76 -2.64 4.92 9.51
CA GLN A 76 -3.24 3.99 10.46
C GLN A 76 -4.76 3.97 10.37
N ALA A 77 -5.38 5.14 10.18
CA ALA A 77 -6.84 5.28 10.10
C ALA A 77 -7.38 4.60 8.84
N CYS A 78 -6.76 4.86 7.68
CA CYS A 78 -7.14 4.24 6.42
C CYS A 78 -6.86 2.73 6.39
N ASN A 79 -5.76 2.28 6.99
CA ASN A 79 -5.51 0.84 7.14
C ASN A 79 -6.49 0.17 8.13
N ALA A 80 -6.94 0.85 9.17
CA ALA A 80 -7.99 0.35 10.06
C ALA A 80 -9.34 0.27 9.35
N MET A 81 -9.69 1.30 8.59
CA MET A 81 -10.88 1.34 7.75
C MET A 81 -10.88 0.19 6.74
N ALA A 82 -9.81 0.02 5.97
CA ALA A 82 -9.70 -1.02 4.95
C ALA A 82 -9.95 -2.43 5.50
N ARG A 83 -9.47 -2.75 6.71
CA ARG A 83 -9.73 -4.05 7.34
C ARG A 83 -11.22 -4.30 7.63
N VAL A 84 -11.97 -3.27 8.00
CA VAL A 84 -13.43 -3.36 8.16
C VAL A 84 -14.09 -3.64 6.82
N TYR A 85 -13.70 -2.94 5.77
CA TYR A 85 -14.30 -3.09 4.44
C TYR A 85 -13.91 -4.40 3.73
N LEU A 86 -12.70 -4.90 3.96
CA LEU A 86 -12.26 -6.23 3.53
C LEU A 86 -13.10 -7.33 4.18
N ALA A 87 -13.30 -7.25 5.51
CA ALA A 87 -14.15 -8.20 6.23
C ALA A 87 -15.61 -8.20 5.74
N GLN A 88 -16.06 -7.08 5.18
CA GLN A 88 -17.40 -6.91 4.61
C GLN A 88 -17.48 -7.25 3.11
N GLY A 89 -16.36 -7.63 2.48
CA GLY A 89 -16.29 -7.92 1.05
C GLY A 89 -16.45 -6.69 0.13
N GLN A 90 -16.41 -5.48 0.69
CA GLN A 90 -16.53 -4.22 -0.05
C GLN A 90 -15.20 -3.72 -0.61
N ILE A 91 -14.09 -4.28 -0.12
CA ILE A 91 -12.79 -4.24 -0.81
C ILE A 91 -12.51 -5.69 -1.21
N THR A 92 -12.21 -5.89 -2.48
CA THR A 92 -11.98 -7.20 -3.08
C THR A 92 -10.56 -7.69 -2.83
N THR A 93 -10.33 -9.00 -2.99
CA THR A 93 -8.99 -9.58 -2.92
C THR A 93 -8.06 -9.03 -4.01
N SER A 94 -8.58 -8.73 -5.20
CA SER A 94 -7.79 -8.11 -6.28
C SER A 94 -7.31 -6.70 -5.88
N GLU A 95 -8.19 -5.89 -5.30
CA GLU A 95 -7.84 -4.56 -4.77
C GLU A 95 -6.82 -4.65 -3.62
N LEU A 96 -6.95 -5.66 -2.76
CA LEU A 96 -5.96 -5.93 -1.70
C LEU A 96 -4.57 -6.24 -2.29
N TRP A 97 -4.47 -7.08 -3.33
CA TRP A 97 -3.19 -7.36 -3.98
C TRP A 97 -2.54 -6.11 -4.54
N HIS A 98 -3.31 -5.29 -5.28
CA HIS A 98 -2.83 -4.01 -5.76
C HIS A 98 -2.35 -3.11 -4.61
N ARG A 99 -3.07 -3.08 -3.49
CA ARG A 99 -2.69 -2.26 -2.34
C ARG A 99 -1.42 -2.75 -1.65
N LEU A 100 -1.27 -4.06 -1.49
CA LEU A 100 -0.05 -4.67 -0.96
C LEU A 100 1.16 -4.31 -1.82
N GLN A 101 1.02 -4.36 -3.15
CA GLN A 101 2.09 -3.92 -4.04
C GLN A 101 2.51 -2.47 -3.76
N GLN A 102 1.56 -1.52 -3.69
CA GLN A 102 1.93 -0.12 -3.39
C GLN A 102 2.53 0.05 -1.99
N MET A 103 2.12 -0.75 -1.01
CA MET A 103 2.77 -0.76 0.30
C MET A 103 4.23 -1.22 0.22
N TYR A 104 4.53 -2.24 -0.59
CA TYR A 104 5.90 -2.71 -0.81
C TYR A 104 6.74 -1.71 -1.60
N GLU A 105 6.18 -1.09 -2.66
CA GLU A 105 6.82 0.02 -3.39
C GLU A 105 7.19 1.18 -2.45
N ALA A 106 6.32 1.48 -1.47
CA ALA A 106 6.54 2.49 -0.44
C ALA A 106 7.39 2.01 0.76
N SER A 107 7.94 0.79 0.71
CA SER A 107 8.69 0.17 1.82
C SER A 107 7.92 0.06 3.14
N ALA A 108 6.58 0.09 3.09
CA ALA A 108 5.66 -0.05 4.21
C ALA A 108 5.40 -1.52 4.56
N PHE A 109 6.46 -2.33 4.66
CA PHE A 109 6.36 -3.78 4.79
C PHE A 109 5.58 -4.22 6.03
N SER A 110 5.83 -3.57 7.18
CA SER A 110 5.11 -3.86 8.43
C SER A 110 3.62 -3.52 8.34
N ALA A 111 3.23 -2.55 7.52
CA ALA A 111 1.84 -2.24 7.24
C ALA A 111 1.17 -3.32 6.40
N ALA A 112 1.86 -3.79 5.35
CA ALA A 112 1.38 -4.86 4.50
C ALA A 112 1.11 -6.17 5.28
N LEU A 113 1.98 -6.53 6.22
CA LEU A 113 1.81 -7.74 7.04
C LEU A 113 0.50 -7.76 7.86
N ARG A 114 -0.06 -6.59 8.20
CA ARG A 114 -1.33 -6.50 8.94
C ARG A 114 -2.54 -6.96 8.13
N PHE A 115 -2.37 -7.23 6.83
CA PHE A 115 -3.43 -7.69 5.93
C PHE A 115 -3.31 -9.18 5.57
N ALA A 116 -2.34 -9.92 6.14
CA ALA A 116 -2.11 -11.34 5.84
C ALA A 116 -3.40 -12.18 5.95
N SER A 117 -4.17 -11.98 7.02
CA SER A 117 -5.41 -12.74 7.30
C SER A 117 -6.54 -12.54 6.28
N PHE A 118 -6.43 -11.54 5.40
CA PHE A 118 -7.41 -11.27 4.34
C PHE A 118 -7.01 -11.90 2.99
N LEU A 119 -5.83 -12.51 2.93
CA LEU A 119 -5.41 -13.30 1.77
C LEU A 119 -5.92 -14.74 1.87
N PRO A 120 -6.02 -15.46 0.73
CA PRO A 120 -6.32 -16.88 0.77
C PRO A 120 -5.28 -17.66 1.61
N PRO A 121 -5.66 -18.79 2.24
CA PRO A 121 -4.84 -19.47 3.23
C PRO A 121 -3.36 -19.72 2.87
N PRO A 122 -3.01 -20.23 1.66
CA PRO A 122 -1.60 -20.46 1.33
C PRO A 122 -0.79 -19.16 1.32
N GLN A 123 -1.35 -18.07 0.80
CA GLN A 123 -0.65 -16.79 0.75
C GLN A 123 -0.60 -16.08 2.11
N SER A 124 -1.67 -16.18 2.90
CA SER A 124 -1.71 -15.64 4.27
C SER A 124 -0.54 -16.16 5.11
N GLY A 125 -0.25 -17.48 5.03
CA GLY A 125 0.85 -18.10 5.77
C GLY A 125 2.26 -17.73 5.26
N GLN A 126 2.38 -17.20 4.04
CA GLN A 126 3.66 -16.96 3.37
C GLN A 126 4.02 -15.47 3.25
N LEU A 127 3.05 -14.55 3.40
CA LEU A 127 3.29 -13.10 3.29
C LEU A 127 4.38 -12.58 4.25
N ALA A 128 4.56 -13.19 5.42
CA ALA A 128 5.64 -12.79 6.32
C ALA A 128 7.03 -13.07 5.73
N GLN A 129 7.19 -14.20 5.04
CA GLN A 129 8.46 -14.65 4.47
C GLN A 129 8.92 -13.76 3.31
N THR A 130 7.97 -13.15 2.57
CA THR A 130 8.29 -12.18 1.52
C THR A 130 8.88 -10.88 2.08
N VAL A 131 8.76 -10.61 3.39
CA VAL A 131 9.41 -9.48 4.07
C VAL A 131 10.71 -9.88 4.75
N THR A 132 10.70 -10.98 5.49
CA THR A 132 11.78 -11.38 6.40
C THR A 132 12.90 -12.15 5.70
N THR A 133 12.56 -13.04 4.77
CA THR A 133 13.50 -13.93 4.07
C THR A 133 13.17 -14.03 2.57
N PRO A 134 13.07 -12.90 1.84
CA PRO A 134 12.56 -12.88 0.47
C PRO A 134 13.37 -13.76 -0.49
N ALA A 135 14.71 -13.70 -0.45
CA ALA A 135 15.57 -14.47 -1.36
C ALA A 135 15.43 -15.99 -1.14
N THR A 136 15.39 -16.42 0.12
CA THR A 136 15.20 -17.83 0.47
C THR A 136 13.83 -18.32 0.02
N TRP A 137 12.79 -17.52 0.25
CA TRP A 137 11.43 -17.85 -0.18
C TRP A 137 11.34 -17.97 -1.71
N ILE A 138 11.87 -16.99 -2.46
CA ILE A 138 11.89 -17.03 -3.95
C ILE A 138 12.60 -18.29 -4.44
N SER A 139 13.76 -18.61 -3.87
CA SER A 139 14.53 -19.80 -4.25
C SER A 139 13.75 -21.09 -4.01
N GLN A 140 13.03 -21.21 -2.89
CA GLN A 140 12.17 -22.36 -2.60
C GLN A 140 11.01 -22.48 -3.60
N GLN A 141 10.38 -21.36 -3.97
CA GLN A 141 9.32 -21.37 -4.97
C GLN A 141 9.84 -21.76 -6.37
N ILE A 142 11.05 -21.34 -6.74
CA ILE A 142 11.71 -21.77 -7.99
C ILE A 142 11.94 -23.30 -7.98
N GLN A 143 12.36 -23.89 -6.86
CA GLN A 143 12.51 -25.35 -6.78
C GLN A 143 11.18 -26.09 -6.93
N GLN A 144 10.08 -25.48 -6.47
CA GLN A 144 8.75 -26.09 -6.52
C GLN A 144 8.07 -25.94 -7.88
N TYR A 145 8.20 -24.78 -8.53
CA TYR A 145 7.43 -24.41 -9.72
C TYR A 145 8.29 -24.14 -10.97
N GLY A 146 9.62 -24.16 -10.84
CA GLY A 146 10.54 -23.73 -11.90
C GLY A 146 10.53 -22.20 -12.09
N THR A 147 10.98 -21.74 -13.25
CA THR A 147 11.04 -20.30 -13.59
C THR A 147 9.73 -19.73 -14.14
N GLY A 148 8.80 -20.60 -14.55
CA GLY A 148 7.62 -20.25 -15.34
C GLY A 148 6.29 -20.36 -14.58
N ASN A 149 5.38 -21.22 -15.03
CA ASN A 149 3.96 -21.24 -14.61
C ASN A 149 3.72 -21.39 -13.09
N TRP A 150 3.66 -20.29 -12.35
CA TRP A 150 3.30 -20.28 -10.93
C TRP A 150 1.79 -20.04 -10.76
N PRO A 151 1.16 -20.57 -9.68
CA PRO A 151 -0.19 -20.18 -9.31
C PRO A 151 -0.29 -18.66 -9.12
N ALA A 152 -1.39 -18.03 -9.55
CA ALA A 152 -1.54 -16.57 -9.54
C ALA A 152 -1.26 -15.94 -8.15
N GLY A 153 -1.73 -16.57 -7.07
CA GLY A 153 -1.43 -16.09 -5.71
C GLY A 153 0.05 -16.17 -5.33
N GLN A 154 0.80 -17.13 -5.88
CA GLN A 154 2.26 -17.20 -5.69
C GLN A 154 3.00 -16.20 -6.57
N ALA A 155 2.53 -15.94 -7.79
CA ALA A 155 3.06 -14.88 -8.63
C ALA A 155 2.91 -13.50 -7.95
N HIS A 156 1.76 -13.21 -7.32
CA HIS A 156 1.62 -11.97 -6.53
C HIS A 156 2.62 -11.91 -5.37
N LEU A 157 2.80 -12.99 -4.61
CA LEU A 157 3.80 -13.02 -3.53
C LEU A 157 5.24 -12.87 -4.06
N LEU A 158 5.53 -13.39 -5.26
CA LEU A 158 6.82 -13.20 -5.93
C LEU A 158 7.10 -11.73 -6.20
N VAL A 159 6.14 -10.99 -6.75
CA VAL A 159 6.28 -9.55 -6.98
C VAL A 159 6.55 -8.83 -5.66
N LEU A 160 5.81 -9.15 -4.59
CA LEU A 160 6.06 -8.56 -3.26
C LEU A 160 7.45 -8.92 -2.72
N ALA A 161 7.86 -10.19 -2.80
CA ALA A 161 9.19 -10.63 -2.35
C ALA A 161 10.31 -9.95 -3.12
N LEU A 162 10.17 -9.78 -4.44
CA LEU A 162 11.15 -9.09 -5.29
C LEU A 162 11.18 -7.58 -5.02
N LEU A 163 10.05 -6.93 -4.72
CA LEU A 163 10.03 -5.54 -4.27
C LEU A 163 10.76 -5.36 -2.93
N ARG A 164 10.57 -6.30 -1.98
CA ARG A 164 11.33 -6.30 -0.73
C ARG A 164 12.83 -6.51 -1.01
N LEU A 165 13.16 -7.49 -1.85
CA LEU A 165 14.54 -7.80 -2.20
C LEU A 165 15.21 -6.62 -2.90
N ALA A 166 14.49 -5.91 -3.78
CA ALA A 166 14.98 -4.69 -4.42
C ALA A 166 15.39 -3.63 -3.39
N ALA A 167 14.67 -3.52 -2.27
CA ALA A 167 14.97 -2.57 -1.21
C ALA A 167 16.21 -2.93 -0.36
N ILE A 168 16.66 -4.19 -0.34
CA ILE A 168 17.81 -4.64 0.48
C ILE A 168 19.01 -5.11 -0.34
N HIS A 169 18.77 -5.77 -1.47
CA HIS A 169 19.75 -6.36 -2.39
C HIS A 169 19.28 -6.16 -3.84
N PRO A 170 19.34 -4.92 -4.37
CA PRO A 170 18.79 -4.58 -5.69
C PRO A 170 19.41 -5.40 -6.84
N ALA A 171 20.69 -5.74 -6.74
CA ALA A 171 21.36 -6.57 -7.75
C ALA A 171 20.80 -7.99 -7.83
N ASP A 172 20.46 -8.59 -6.69
CA ASP A 172 19.87 -9.93 -6.65
C ASP A 172 18.43 -9.90 -7.17
N ALA A 173 17.65 -8.88 -6.79
CA ALA A 173 16.31 -8.69 -7.31
C ALA A 173 16.30 -8.57 -8.84
N ALA A 174 17.15 -7.71 -9.41
CA ALA A 174 17.22 -7.54 -10.85
C ALA A 174 17.70 -8.82 -11.58
N ARG A 175 18.58 -9.61 -10.97
CA ARG A 175 18.99 -10.91 -11.51
C ARG A 175 17.81 -11.88 -11.57
N PHE A 176 17.02 -11.98 -10.50
CA PHE A 176 15.82 -12.82 -10.49
C PHE A 176 14.83 -12.41 -11.58
N VAL A 177 14.61 -11.11 -11.77
CA VAL A 177 13.71 -10.59 -12.81
C VAL A 177 14.10 -11.04 -14.22
N GLN A 178 15.40 -11.18 -14.50
CA GLN A 178 15.89 -11.67 -15.79
C GLN A 178 15.71 -13.18 -15.96
N THR A 179 15.69 -13.94 -14.87
CA THR A 179 15.62 -15.43 -14.91
C THR A 179 14.21 -15.99 -14.81
N LEU A 180 13.24 -15.21 -14.34
CA LEU A 180 11.90 -15.67 -14.01
C LEU A 180 10.94 -15.36 -15.16
N ASP A 181 10.54 -16.40 -15.88
CA ASP A 181 9.60 -16.35 -17.01
C ASP A 181 8.15 -16.12 -16.58
N VAL A 182 7.84 -16.36 -15.31
CA VAL A 182 6.53 -16.07 -14.70
C VAL A 182 6.16 -14.58 -14.73
N LEU A 183 7.16 -13.70 -14.78
CA LEU A 183 6.96 -12.25 -14.72
C LEU A 183 6.62 -11.73 -16.11
N ASP A 184 5.49 -11.03 -16.20
CA ASP A 184 5.13 -10.33 -17.43
C ASP A 184 5.95 -9.04 -17.61
N SER A 185 5.68 -8.34 -18.72
CA SER A 185 6.38 -7.09 -19.06
C SER A 185 6.17 -5.97 -18.03
N ALA A 186 4.97 -5.86 -17.46
CA ALA A 186 4.63 -4.83 -16.47
C ALA A 186 5.32 -5.11 -15.13
N ASP A 187 5.31 -6.36 -14.68
CA ASP A 187 6.01 -6.81 -13.47
C ASP A 187 7.52 -6.61 -13.60
N LYS A 188 8.11 -7.00 -14.75
CA LYS A 188 9.54 -6.78 -15.02
C LYS A 188 9.91 -5.31 -14.90
N SER A 189 9.09 -4.43 -15.49
CA SER A 189 9.31 -2.98 -15.47
C SER A 189 9.21 -2.40 -14.08
N LEU A 190 8.14 -2.76 -13.34
CA LEU A 190 7.95 -2.39 -11.95
C LEU A 190 9.17 -2.78 -11.09
N LEU A 191 9.59 -4.04 -11.18
CA LEU A 191 10.64 -4.60 -10.32
C LEU A 191 12.02 -4.03 -10.65
N LEU A 192 12.35 -3.89 -11.94
CA LEU A 192 13.61 -3.28 -12.38
C LEU A 192 13.68 -1.80 -11.99
N TYR A 193 12.58 -1.05 -12.14
CA TYR A 193 12.53 0.35 -11.69
C TYR A 193 12.76 0.47 -10.18
N ASN A 194 12.12 -0.38 -9.38
CA ASN A 194 12.30 -0.38 -7.93
C ASN A 194 13.72 -0.79 -7.53
N ALA A 195 14.33 -1.78 -8.19
CA ALA A 195 15.73 -2.15 -7.97
C ALA A 195 16.68 -0.99 -8.32
N ALA A 196 16.47 -0.34 -9.46
CA ALA A 196 17.22 0.84 -9.89
C ALA A 196 17.11 2.00 -8.88
N TYR A 197 15.91 2.26 -8.37
CA TYR A 197 15.67 3.29 -7.37
C TYR A 197 16.47 3.05 -6.09
N HIS A 198 16.37 1.86 -5.50
CA HIS A 198 17.10 1.55 -4.27
C HIS A 198 18.62 1.48 -4.49
N ALA A 199 19.07 1.06 -5.67
CA ALA A 199 20.46 1.14 -6.08
C ALA A 199 20.97 2.59 -6.20
N THR A 200 20.14 3.50 -6.72
CA THR A 200 20.45 4.95 -6.79
C THR A 200 20.60 5.57 -5.41
N LEU A 201 19.70 5.24 -4.48
CA LEU A 201 19.80 5.68 -3.08
C LEU A 201 21.09 5.20 -2.39
N SER A 202 21.68 4.13 -2.91
CA SER A 202 22.92 3.54 -2.42
C SER A 202 24.14 3.88 -3.30
N PHE A 203 24.02 4.86 -4.20
CA PHE A 203 25.06 5.35 -5.13
C PHE A 203 25.71 4.24 -6.00
N ARG A 204 24.92 3.26 -6.42
CA ARG A 204 25.36 2.18 -7.31
C ARG A 204 25.23 2.59 -8.77
N SER A 205 26.32 2.51 -9.54
CA SER A 205 26.35 2.87 -10.96
C SER A 205 25.41 2.02 -11.83
N GLU A 206 25.13 0.80 -11.37
CA GLU A 206 24.23 -0.18 -11.98
C GLU A 206 22.77 0.31 -12.09
N SER A 207 22.37 1.35 -11.34
CA SER A 207 20.98 1.80 -11.36
C SER A 207 20.55 2.31 -12.74
N GLY A 208 21.45 2.97 -13.48
CA GLY A 208 21.15 3.54 -14.80
C GLY A 208 20.71 2.48 -15.81
N HIS A 209 21.37 1.32 -15.84
CA HIS A 209 21.00 0.26 -16.76
C HIS A 209 19.68 -0.40 -16.39
N TRP A 210 19.37 -0.56 -15.10
CA TRP A 210 18.09 -1.13 -14.66
C TRP A 210 16.92 -0.19 -14.95
N TYR A 211 17.10 1.13 -14.85
CA TYR A 211 16.08 2.07 -15.32
C TYR A 211 15.81 1.94 -16.81
N ALA A 212 16.87 1.86 -17.64
CA ALA A 212 16.71 1.68 -19.07
C ALA A 212 15.99 0.36 -19.40
N GLN A 213 16.35 -0.74 -18.72
CA GLN A 213 15.69 -2.03 -18.88
C GLN A 213 14.22 -2.00 -18.45
N ALA A 214 13.88 -1.24 -17.38
CA ALA A 214 12.51 -1.09 -16.94
C ALA A 214 11.63 -0.43 -18.01
N TYR A 215 12.06 0.69 -18.58
CA TYR A 215 11.30 1.36 -19.65
C TYR A 215 11.29 0.58 -20.98
N ALA A 216 12.31 -0.24 -21.23
CA ALA A 216 12.34 -1.11 -22.40
C ALA A 216 11.39 -2.32 -22.27
N ALA A 217 11.22 -2.84 -21.05
CA ALA A 217 10.33 -3.98 -20.79
C ALA A 217 8.85 -3.61 -20.98
N ASP A 218 8.43 -2.42 -20.52
CA ASP A 218 7.11 -1.86 -20.75
C ASP A 218 7.20 -0.35 -21.03
N PRO A 219 7.08 0.09 -22.29
CA PRO A 219 7.11 1.51 -22.66
C PRO A 219 5.95 2.34 -22.07
N GLN A 220 4.87 1.72 -21.61
CA GLN A 220 3.73 2.39 -20.97
C GLN A 220 3.91 2.49 -19.45
N PHE A 221 5.00 1.95 -18.90
CA PHE A 221 5.27 1.97 -17.47
C PHE A 221 5.46 3.41 -16.97
N HIS A 222 4.64 3.79 -15.99
CA HIS A 222 4.75 5.04 -15.27
C HIS A 222 4.96 4.76 -13.77
N PRO A 223 6.11 5.13 -13.20
CA PRO A 223 6.35 4.92 -11.79
C PRO A 223 5.38 5.77 -10.98
N ARG A 224 4.84 5.18 -9.91
CA ARG A 224 3.92 5.91 -9.02
C ARG A 224 4.66 7.05 -8.33
N PRO A 225 4.04 8.23 -8.19
CA PRO A 225 4.59 9.28 -7.36
C PRO A 225 4.75 8.72 -5.94
N ARG A 226 5.99 8.57 -5.49
CA ARG A 226 6.25 8.23 -4.10
C ARG A 226 5.97 9.49 -3.29
N LEU A 227 4.73 9.62 -2.80
CA LEU A 227 4.39 10.62 -1.80
C LEU A 227 5.38 10.44 -0.66
N LEU A 228 6.22 11.45 -0.42
CA LEU A 228 7.16 11.44 0.70
C LEU A 228 6.34 11.14 1.97
N ALA A 229 6.73 10.06 2.65
CA ALA A 229 6.06 9.58 3.85
C ALA A 229 6.13 10.59 4.99
#